data_AF-A0A8C6TBX4-F1
#
_entry.id   AF-A0A8C6TBX4-F1
#
_cell.length_a   1.000
_cell.length_b   1.000
_cell.length_c   1.000
_cell.angle_alpha   90.00
_cell.angle_beta   90.00
_cell.angle_gamma   90.00
#
_symmetry.space_group_name_H-M   'P 1'
#
loop_
_entity.id
_entity.type
_entity.pdbx_description
1 polymer ?
#
loop_
_entity_poly.entity_id
_entity_poly.type
_entity_poly.pdbx_seq_one_letter_code
_entity_poly.pdbx_strand_id
1 'polypeptide(L)'
;IMKVEKRYISYNTSSIWTKQQSNGETGDKRHKAALILARGGSKGIPLKNIKTLAGIPLLGWVLRAAVDSELFDRYSMHIKKNI
;
A
#
# COMPACT_ATOMS: atom_id res chain seq x y z
N ILE A 1 -9.56 8.75 7.94
CA ILE A 1 -9.99 7.59 8.76
C ILE A 1 -10.14 6.39 7.81
N MET A 2 -9.36 5.33 8.02
CA MET A 2 -9.35 4.14 7.16
C MET A 2 -10.67 3.40 7.30
N LYS A 3 -11.52 3.41 6.27
CA LYS A 3 -12.76 2.63 6.25
C LYS A 3 -12.42 1.20 5.82
N VAL A 4 -12.49 0.26 6.75
CA VAL A 4 -12.28 -1.18 6.48
C VAL A 4 -13.59 -1.76 5.96
N GLU A 5 -13.72 -1.89 4.66
CA GLU A 5 -14.81 -2.64 4.03
C GLU A 5 -14.31 -4.03 3.64
N LYS A 6 -15.04 -5.07 4.08
CA LYS A 6 -14.61 -6.47 4.07
C LYS A 6 -14.48 -7.02 2.63
N ARG A 7 -13.39 -6.71 1.93
CA ARG A 7 -12.67 -7.61 0.99
C ARG A 7 -11.48 -6.97 0.30
N TYR A 8 -11.35 -5.64 0.32
CA TYR A 8 -10.19 -4.91 -0.20
C TYR A 8 -9.99 -3.65 0.63
N ILE A 9 -8.75 -3.35 1.03
CA ILE A 9 -8.40 -2.03 1.55
C ILE A 9 -8.12 -1.17 0.31
N SER A 10 -9.14 -0.44 -0.14
CA SER A 10 -8.98 0.57 -1.19
C SER A 10 -8.71 1.91 -0.53
N TYR A 11 -7.59 2.55 -0.90
CA TYR A 11 -7.28 3.90 -0.46
C TYR A 11 -7.87 4.85 -1.50
N ASN A 12 -8.86 5.67 -1.11
CA ASN A 12 -9.22 6.85 -1.90
C ASN A 12 -8.15 7.92 -1.62
N THR A 13 -7.12 7.96 -2.47
CA THR A 13 -6.01 8.91 -2.41
C THR A 13 -6.32 10.23 -3.12
N SER A 14 -7.49 10.34 -3.78
CA SER A 14 -7.81 11.45 -4.68
C SER A 14 -7.96 12.81 -3.99
N SER A 15 -8.02 12.87 -2.65
CA SER A 15 -8.11 14.14 -1.90
C SER A 15 -6.84 14.53 -1.14
N ILE A 16 -5.79 13.70 -1.12
CA ILE A 16 -4.59 13.96 -0.30
C ILE A 16 -3.28 14.00 -1.10
N TRP A 17 -3.24 13.48 -2.33
CA TRP A 17 -2.01 13.43 -3.12
C TRP A 17 -2.28 13.70 -4.61
N THR A 18 -2.59 14.94 -4.96
CA THR A 18 -2.39 15.41 -6.34
C THR A 18 -0.94 15.88 -6.44
N LYS A 19 0.00 14.99 -6.82
CA LYS A 19 1.36 15.43 -7.18
C LYS A 19 1.23 16.34 -8.39
N GLN A 20 1.45 17.65 -8.21
CA GLN A 20 1.76 18.54 -9.34
C GLN A 20 2.98 17.93 -10.03
N GLN A 21 2.83 17.59 -11.32
CA GLN A 21 3.94 17.13 -12.14
C GLN A 21 4.97 18.25 -12.20
N SER A 22 6.11 18.09 -11.52
CA SER A 22 7.27 18.94 -11.69
C SER A 22 7.84 18.69 -13.08
N ASN A 23 7.66 19.67 -13.97
CA ASN A 23 8.25 19.69 -15.30
C ASN A 23 9.77 19.80 -15.19
N GLY A 24 10.49 18.72 -15.50
CA GLY A 24 11.93 18.79 -15.75
C GLY A 24 12.67 17.57 -15.25
N GLU A 25 12.82 16.55 -16.12
CA GLU A 25 14.01 15.72 -16.28
C GLU A 25 13.73 14.66 -17.37
N THR A 26 14.53 14.65 -18.43
CA THR A 26 14.55 13.64 -19.49
C THR A 26 15.23 12.35 -19.00
N GLY A 27 14.77 11.84 -17.85
CA GLY A 27 15.13 10.54 -17.30
C GLY A 27 14.13 9.47 -17.73
N ASP A 28 14.57 8.21 -17.79
CA ASP A 28 13.81 7.01 -18.19
C ASP A 28 12.30 7.08 -17.85
N LYS A 29 11.45 7.32 -18.86
CA LYS A 29 9.98 7.44 -18.75
C LYS A 29 9.26 6.12 -18.41
N ARG A 30 9.89 5.23 -17.65
CA ARG A 30 9.30 3.94 -17.29
C ARG A 30 8.37 4.11 -16.11
N HIS A 31 7.15 3.65 -16.31
CA HIS A 31 6.17 3.58 -15.25
C HIS A 31 6.63 2.59 -14.16
N LYS A 32 6.79 3.07 -12.93
CA LYS A 32 7.24 2.28 -11.78
C LYS A 32 6.05 1.98 -10.87
N ALA A 33 5.69 0.71 -10.74
CA ALA A 33 4.60 0.26 -9.89
C ALA A 33 5.11 -0.63 -8.74
N ALA A 34 4.54 -0.44 -7.55
CA ALA A 34 4.79 -1.29 -6.39
C ALA A 34 3.63 -2.27 -6.17
N LEU A 35 3.95 -3.56 -6.08
CA LEU A 35 3.01 -4.62 -5.74
C LEU A 35 3.39 -5.24 -4.39
N ILE A 36 2.48 -5.13 -3.42
CA ILE A 36 2.69 -5.67 -2.07
C ILE A 36 1.80 -6.89 -1.88
N LEU A 37 2.43 -8.06 -1.85
CA LEU A 37 1.78 -9.35 -1.70
C LEU A 37 1.72 -9.76 -0.23
N ALA A 38 0.51 -9.96 0.28
CA ALA A 38 0.26 -10.41 1.64
C ALA A 38 -0.56 -11.70 1.62
N ARG A 39 -0.20 -12.66 2.46
CA ARG A 39 -1.01 -13.88 2.69
C ARG A 39 -1.84 -13.74 3.95
N GLY A 40 -3.05 -14.31 3.94
CA GLY A 40 -3.89 -14.39 5.13
C GLY A 40 -3.38 -15.44 6.13
N GLY A 41 -2.81 -16.53 5.63
CA GLY A 41 -2.27 -17.62 6.44
C GLY A 41 -0.96 -17.23 7.12
N SER A 42 -0.91 -17.35 8.44
CA SER A 42 0.28 -17.09 9.25
C SER A 42 0.32 -18.12 10.38
N LYS A 43 1.44 -18.85 10.50
CA LYS A 43 1.58 -19.96 11.45
C LYS A 43 1.53 -19.49 12.92
N GLY A 44 2.05 -18.30 13.21
CA GLY A 44 2.07 -17.75 14.57
C GLY A 44 0.92 -16.77 14.86
N ILE A 45 0.70 -15.80 13.97
CA ILE A 45 -0.34 -14.77 14.15
C ILE A 45 -1.25 -14.75 12.93
N PRO A 46 -2.39 -15.47 12.96
CA PRO A 46 -3.37 -15.43 11.88
C PRO A 46 -3.73 -13.99 11.51
N LEU A 47 -3.83 -13.72 10.20
CA LEU A 47 -4.20 -12.41 9.67
C LEU A 47 -3.27 -11.25 10.10
N LYS A 48 -1.98 -11.52 10.41
CA LYS A 48 -1.03 -10.50 10.89
C LYS A 48 -1.01 -9.21 10.07
N ASN A 49 -1.21 -9.29 8.75
CA ASN A 49 -1.11 -8.15 7.84
C ASN A 49 -2.21 -7.10 8.08
N ILE A 50 -3.37 -7.50 8.61
CA ILE A 50 -4.46 -6.57 8.94
C ILE A 50 -4.53 -6.26 10.44
N LYS A 51 -3.76 -6.96 11.29
CA LYS A 51 -3.69 -6.65 12.72
C LYS A 51 -2.93 -5.34 12.93
N THR A 52 -3.39 -4.57 13.90
CA THR A 52 -2.80 -3.28 14.27
C THR A 52 -1.50 -3.48 15.03
N LEU A 53 -0.47 -2.75 14.63
CA LEU A 53 0.83 -2.59 15.29
C LEU A 53 1.04 -1.09 15.52
N ALA A 54 1.13 -0.67 16.78
CA ALA A 54 1.26 0.74 17.18
C ALA A 54 0.20 1.67 16.54
N GLY A 55 -1.08 1.25 16.58
CA GLY A 55 -2.20 2.03 16.05
C GLY A 55 -2.42 1.94 14.53
N ILE A 56 -1.50 1.34 13.76
CA ILE A 56 -1.60 1.19 12.30
C ILE A 56 -1.59 -0.30 11.92
N PRO A 57 -2.42 -0.78 10.97
CA PRO A 57 -2.30 -2.15 10.47
C PRO A 57 -0.87 -2.47 10.03
N LEU A 58 -0.37 -3.69 10.28
CA LEU A 58 1.00 -4.07 9.92
C LEU A 58 1.32 -3.75 8.44
N LEU A 59 0.36 -4.01 7.55
CA LEU A 59 0.49 -3.68 6.13
C LEU A 59 0.58 -2.16 5.87
N GLY A 60 -0.05 -1.33 6.70
CA GLY A 60 0.02 0.13 6.61
C GLY A 60 1.44 0.68 6.78
N TRP A 61 2.28 0.04 7.61
CA TRP A 61 3.70 0.39 7.72
C TRP A 61 4.47 0.16 6.43
N VAL A 62 4.15 -0.93 5.71
CA VAL A 62 4.75 -1.24 4.40
C VAL A 62 4.31 -0.22 3.35
N LEU A 63 3.02 0.16 3.33
CA LEU A 63 2.54 1.20 2.42
C LEU A 63 3.24 2.52 2.67
N ARG A 64 3.37 2.91 3.94
CA ARG A 64 4.00 4.17 4.32
C ARG A 64 5.45 4.23 3.84
N ALA A 65 6.23 3.18 4.08
CA ALA A 65 7.60 3.11 3.58
C ALA A 65 7.67 3.21 2.04
N ALA A 66 6.73 2.58 1.32
CA ALA A 66 6.68 2.66 -0.14
C ALA A 66 6.35 4.07 -0.63
N VAL A 67 5.39 4.75 0.01
CA VAL A 67 5.00 6.13 -0.31
C VAL A 67 6.13 7.11 0.03
N ASP A 68 6.72 7.01 1.23
CA ASP A 68 7.79 7.87 1.72
C ASP A 68 9.07 7.74 0.86
N SER A 69 9.24 6.62 0.11
CA SER A 69 10.36 6.44 -0.80
C SER A 69 10.29 7.32 -2.05
N GLU A 70 9.07 7.74 -2.44
CA GLU A 70 8.80 8.49 -3.67
C GLU A 70 9.30 7.81 -4.98
N LEU A 71 9.59 6.50 -4.94
CA LEU A 71 10.18 5.78 -6.07
C LEU A 71 9.16 5.32 -7.11
N PHE A 72 7.88 5.21 -6.74
CA PHE A 72 6.82 4.58 -7.53
C PHE A 72 5.68 5.54 -7.85
N ASP A 73 5.10 5.35 -9.04
CA ASP A 73 3.95 6.11 -9.53
C ASP A 73 2.61 5.54 -9.03
N ARG A 74 2.56 4.22 -8.79
CA ARG A 74 1.35 3.51 -8.37
C ARG A 74 1.66 2.42 -7.35
N TYR A 75 0.72 2.21 -6.43
CA TYR A 75 0.80 1.23 -5.35
C TYR A 75 -0.42 0.31 -5.38
N SER A 76 -0.19 -1.00 -5.30
CA SER A 76 -1.24 -2.00 -5.18
C SER A 76 -0.95 -3.00 -4.07
N MET A 77 -1.95 -3.31 -3.26
CA MET A 77 -1.86 -4.25 -2.16
C MET A 77 -2.87 -5.38 -2.36
N HIS A 78 -2.40 -6.62 -2.33
CA HIS A 78 -3.26 -7.78 -2.46
C HIS A 78 -3.06 -8.75 -1.29
N ILE A 79 -4.16 -9.09 -0.59
CA ILE A 79 -4.16 -10.08 0.48
C ILE A 79 -4.89 -11.35 0.03
N LYS A 80 -4.17 -12.43 -0.23
CA LYS A 80 -4.80 -13.72 -0.56
C LYS A 80 -5.28 -14.40 0.73
N LYS A 81 -6.58 -14.61 0.89
CA LYS A 81 -7.11 -15.49 1.93
C LYS A 81 -6.78 -16.93 1.54
N ASN A 82 -6.07 -17.66 2.39
CA ASN A 82 -6.07 -19.12 2.31
C ASN A 82 -7.39 -19.56 2.95
N ILE A 83 -8.33 -19.96 2.09
CA ILE A 83 -9.44 -20.85 2.47
C ILE A 83 -8.82 -22.24 2.64
#